data_AF-A0A9X7GA58-F1
#
_entry.id   AF-A0A9X7GA58-F1
#
_cell.length_a   1.000
_cell.length_b   1.000
_cell.length_c   1.000
_cell.angle_alpha   90.00
_cell.angle_beta   90.00
_cell.angle_gamma   90.00
#
_symmetry.space_group_name_H-M   'P 1'
#
loop_
_entity.id
_entity.type
_entity.pdbx_description
1 polymer ?
#
loop_
_entity_poly.entity_id
_entity_poly.type
_entity_poly.pdbx_seq_one_letter_code
_entity_poly.pdbx_strand_id
1 'polypeptide(L)' 'MEETHSKWKNGEITAVIFKEMLELKKNTFYKIMKEYEVVN' A
#
# COMPACT_ATOMS: atom_id res chain seq x y z
N MET A 1 5.78 4.86 4.21
CA MET A 1 4.55 4.53 3.44
C MET A 1 4.52 5.25 2.11
N GLU A 2 4.86 6.54 2.06
CA GLU A 2 4.79 7.38 0.85
C GLU A 2 5.67 6.87 -0.31
N GLU A 3 6.94 6.55 -0.06
CA GLU A 3 7.85 6.02 -1.10
C GLU A 3 7.35 4.68 -1.69
N THR A 4 6.90 3.76 -0.84
CA THR A 4 6.39 2.45 -1.25
C THR A 4 5.03 2.55 -1.95
N HIS A 5 4.20 3.50 -1.51
CA HIS A 5 2.93 3.83 -2.15
C HIS A 5 3.15 4.40 -3.55
N SER A 6 4.11 5.31 -3.73
CA SER A 6 4.49 5.83 -5.05
C SER A 6 4.96 4.73 -5.99
N LYS A 7 5.84 3.83 -5.53
CA LYS A 7 6.29 2.68 -6.33
C LYS A 7 5.13 1.77 -6.74
N TRP A 8 4.18 1.52 -5.84
CA TRP A 8 2.99 0.73 -6.16
C TRP A 8 2.06 1.45 -7.17
N LYS A 9 1.81 2.75 -6.98
CA LYS A 9 1.01 3.57 -7.90
C LYS A 9 1.64 3.69 -9.29
N ASN A 10 2.97 3.72 -9.37
CA ASN A 10 3.72 3.72 -10.62
C ASN A 10 3.81 2.33 -11.26
N GLY A 11 3.34 1.27 -10.60
CA GLY A 11 3.43 -0.11 -11.09
C GLY A 11 4.82 -0.74 -10.97
N GLU A 12 5.76 -0.10 -10.28
CA GLU A 12 7.12 -0.61 -10.04
C GLU A 12 7.11 -1.81 -9.09
N ILE A 13 6.14 -1.88 -8.18
CA ILE A 13 5.89 -3.03 -7.31
C ILE A 13 4.41 -3.41 -7.33
N THR A 14 4.13 -4.68 -7.05
CA THR A 14 2.74 -5.15 -6.93
C THR A 14 2.18 -4.87 -5.55
N ALA A 15 0.84 -4.89 -5.42
CA ALA A 15 0.17 -4.80 -4.13
C ALA A 15 0.59 -5.93 -3.16
N VAL A 16 1.02 -7.09 -3.68
CA VAL A 16 1.53 -8.21 -2.88
C VAL A 16 2.86 -7.85 -2.24
N ILE A 17 3.82 -7.37 -3.04
CA ILE A 17 5.14 -6.92 -2.54
C ILE A 17 4.96 -5.76 -1.57
N PHE A 18 4.09 -4.79 -1.88
CA PHE A 18 3.83 -3.66 -0.99
C PHE A 18 3.26 -4.12 0.35
N LYS A 19 2.30 -5.06 0.34
CA LYS A 19 1.75 -5.63 1.56
C LYS A 19 2.79 -6.39 2.37
N GLU A 20 3.67 -7.15 1.72
CA GLU A 20 4.77 -7.88 2.35
C GLU A 20 5.80 -6.95 2.99
N MET A 21 6.19 -5.88 2.30
CA MET A 21 7.09 -4.85 2.84
C MET A 21 6.53 -4.15 4.09
N LEU A 22 5.20 -4.10 4.23
CA LEU A 22 4.53 -3.53 5.39
C LEU A 22 4.14 -4.60 6.43
N GLU A 23 4.42 -5.89 6.18
CA GLU A 23 4.00 -7.04 7.01
C GLU A 23 2.50 -7.05 7.34
N LEU A 24 1.66 -6.56 6.41
CA LEU A 24 0.23 -6.40 6.65
C LEU A 24 -0.59 -7.64 6.29
N LYS A 25 -1.63 -7.92 7.08
CA LYS A 25 -2.68 -8.86 6.67
C LYS A 25 -3.51 -8.25 5.53
N LYS A 26 -4.00 -9.08 4.60
CA LYS A 26 -4.76 -8.66 3.39
C LYS A 26 -5.90 -7.68 3.74
N ASN A 27 -6.63 -7.98 4.80
CA ASN A 27 -7.80 -7.22 5.23
C ASN A 27 -7.41 -5.84 5.80
N THR A 28 -6.22 -5.74 6.39
CA THR A 28 -5.67 -4.51 6.96
C THR A 28 -5.12 -3.60 5.86
N PHE A 29 -4.46 -4.19 4.85
CA PHE A 29 -3.87 -3.45 3.73
C PHE A 29 -4.89 -2.55 3.01
N TYR A 30 -6.03 -3.11 2.60
CA TYR A 30 -7.04 -2.31 1.89
C TYR A 30 -7.73 -1.26 2.78
N LYS A 31 -7.86 -1.51 4.09
CA LYS A 31 -8.38 -0.50 5.04
C LYS A 31 -7.44 0.70 5.14
N ILE A 32 -6.15 0.44 5.37
CA ILE A 32 -5.13 1.47 5.48
C ILE A 32 -5.03 2.26 4.17
N MET A 33 -5.02 1.59 3.01
CA MET A 33 -4.97 2.29 1.72
C MET A 33 -6.18 3.20 1.50
N LYS A 34 -7.39 2.74 1.85
CA LYS A 34 -8.59 3.56 1.72
C LYS A 34 -8.55 4.79 2.63
N GLU A 35 -8.06 4.64 3.86
CA GLU A 35 -7.90 5.77 4.78
C GLU A 35 -6.80 6.73 4.30
N TYR A 36 -5.70 6.19 3.77
CA TYR A 36 -4.58 6.97 3.26
C TYR A 36 -4.94 7.81 2.02
N GLU A 37 -5.73 7.27 1.08
CA GLU A 37 -6.22 8.00 -0.10
C GLU A 37 -7.35 9.01 0.20
N VAL A 38 -8.00 8.93 1.37
CA VAL A 38 -9.01 9.91 1.78
C VAL A 38 -8.37 11.10 2.49
N VAL A 39 -7.23 10.88 3.13
CA VAL A 39 -6.50 11.91 3.89
C VAL A 39 -5.52 12.71 2.99
N ASN A 40 -5.04 12.12 1.90
CA ASN A 40 -4.11 12.72 0.93
C ASN A 40 -4.69 12.76 -0.48
#